data_AF-Q7P3B8-F1
#
_entry.id   AF-Q7P3B8-F1
#
_cell.length_a   1.000
_cell.length_b   1.000
_cell.length_c   1.000
_cell.angle_alpha   90.00
_cell.angle_beta   90.00
_cell.angle_gamma   90.00
#
_symmetry.space_group_name_H-M   'P 1'
#
loop_
_entity.id
_entity.type
_entity.pdbx_description
1 polymer ?
#
loop_
_entity_poly.entity_id
_entity_poly.type
_entity_poly.pdbx_seq_one_letter_code
_entity_poly.pdbx_strand_id
1 'polypeptide(L)'
;MYKIVTSPAILVTDFMYVGGIGAAFLNAVLIFSFNFFLVKLFKVKINGITIAAFFTVFGFSFFGKNILNILPFYLGGILYSIYTSTDFSEHIVPIAFSSALAPFVSSVAFYGEISYETSYINAILIGILIGFIVVPLSKSLYDFHEGYDLYNLGFTAG
;
A
#
# COMPACT_ATOMS: atom_id res chain seq x y z
N MET A 1 1.53 11.87 -15.53
CA MET A 1 1.10 10.55 -14.99
C MET A 1 1.94 9.40 -15.53
N TYR A 2 2.10 9.24 -16.85
CA TYR A 2 2.94 8.18 -17.43
C TYR A 2 4.34 8.09 -16.78
N LYS A 3 5.06 9.22 -16.70
CA LYS A 3 6.38 9.31 -16.04
C LYS A 3 6.40 8.86 -14.58
N ILE A 4 5.29 9.01 -13.84
CA ILE A 4 5.19 8.59 -12.43
C ILE A 4 5.07 7.06 -12.34
N VAL A 5 4.26 6.47 -13.23
CA VAL A 5 3.99 5.02 -13.22
C VAL A 5 5.18 4.22 -13.73
N THR A 6 5.92 4.74 -14.71
CA THR A 6 7.11 4.09 -15.28
C THR A 6 8.41 4.51 -14.57
N SER A 7 8.32 5.25 -13.47
CA SER A 7 9.49 5.60 -12.66
C SER A 7 9.85 4.42 -11.76
N PRO A 8 11.15 4.17 -11.51
CA PRO A 8 11.61 3.26 -10.47
C PRO A 8 10.99 3.51 -9.10
N ALA A 9 10.52 4.75 -8.85
CA ALA A 9 9.80 5.15 -7.65
C ALA A 9 10.51 4.67 -6.36
N ILE A 10 11.84 4.75 -6.37
CA ILE A 10 12.71 4.42 -5.24
C ILE A 10 12.26 5.29 -4.05
N LEU A 11 12.34 4.76 -2.83
CA LEU A 11 11.90 5.46 -1.62
C LEU A 11 12.39 6.93 -1.64
N VAL A 12 11.49 7.88 -1.35
CA VAL A 12 11.73 9.34 -1.42
C VAL A 12 11.76 9.95 -2.84
N THR A 13 11.34 9.22 -3.88
CA THR A 13 11.14 9.83 -5.21
C THR A 13 10.03 10.89 -5.16
N ASP A 14 10.39 12.15 -5.36
CA ASP A 14 9.44 13.27 -5.43
C ASP A 14 8.66 13.24 -6.75
N PHE A 15 7.36 12.94 -6.67
CA PHE A 15 6.49 12.90 -7.84
C PHE A 15 6.13 14.29 -8.40
N MET A 16 6.27 15.36 -7.62
CA MET A 16 6.19 16.72 -8.16
C MET A 16 7.38 17.01 -9.08
N TYR A 17 8.57 16.54 -8.74
CA TYR A 17 9.74 16.63 -9.62
C TYR A 17 9.62 15.72 -10.85
N VAL A 18 9.21 14.46 -10.68
CA VAL A 18 9.15 13.47 -11.78
C VAL A 18 8.01 13.76 -12.78
N GLY A 19 6.81 14.05 -12.26
CA GLY A 19 5.60 14.17 -13.06
C GLY A 19 5.06 15.59 -13.21
N GLY A 20 5.58 16.55 -12.44
CA GLY A 20 4.98 17.87 -12.26
C GLY A 20 3.86 17.86 -11.21
N ILE A 21 3.55 19.05 -10.69
CA ILE A 21 2.53 19.27 -9.65
C ILE A 21 1.19 18.61 -10.03
N GLY A 22 0.67 18.88 -11.24
CA GLY A 22 -0.62 18.34 -11.68
C GLY A 22 -0.66 16.81 -11.71
N ALA A 23 0.42 16.15 -12.13
CA ALA A 23 0.47 14.68 -12.15
C ALA A 23 0.59 14.08 -10.75
N ALA A 24 1.33 14.73 -9.85
CA ALA A 24 1.47 14.31 -8.47
C ALA A 24 0.11 14.37 -7.74
N PHE A 25 -0.62 15.49 -7.88
CA PHE A 25 -1.97 15.62 -7.32
C PHE A 25 -2.97 14.64 -7.94
N LEU A 26 -2.92 14.40 -9.25
CA LEU A 26 -3.76 13.39 -9.88
C LEU A 26 -3.51 11.99 -9.29
N ASN A 27 -2.24 11.59 -9.13
CA ASN A 27 -1.88 10.32 -8.49
C ASN A 27 -2.42 10.23 -7.06
N ALA A 28 -2.25 11.30 -6.28
CA ALA A 28 -2.73 11.38 -4.90
C ALA A 28 -4.25 11.23 -4.80
N VAL A 29 -5.00 11.93 -5.65
CA VAL A 29 -6.46 11.85 -5.72
C VAL A 29 -6.92 10.47 -6.18
N LEU A 30 -6.23 9.83 -7.12
CA LEU A 30 -6.55 8.47 -7.56
C LEU A 30 -6.40 7.46 -6.42
N ILE A 31 -5.29 7.51 -5.69
CA ILE A 31 -5.05 6.63 -4.54
C ILE A 31 -6.07 6.88 -3.43
N PHE A 32 -6.36 8.15 -3.14
CA PHE A 32 -7.38 8.51 -2.15
C PHE A 32 -8.76 7.99 -2.56
N SER A 33 -9.17 8.22 -3.81
CA SER A 33 -10.47 7.79 -4.34
C SER A 33 -10.59 6.28 -4.38
N PHE A 34 -9.50 5.57 -4.70
CA PHE A 34 -9.44 4.11 -4.65
C PHE A 34 -9.68 3.58 -3.24
N ASN A 35 -8.96 4.10 -2.25
CA ASN A 35 -9.16 3.72 -0.84
C ASN A 35 -10.59 4.05 -0.37
N PHE A 36 -11.09 5.23 -0.73
CA PHE A 36 -12.45 5.66 -0.40
C PHE A 36 -13.51 4.75 -1.00
N PHE A 37 -13.32 4.36 -2.25
CA PHE A 37 -14.18 3.41 -2.93
C PHE A 37 -14.20 2.06 -2.21
N LEU A 38 -13.05 1.51 -1.82
CA LEU A 38 -12.99 0.26 -1.07
C LEU A 38 -13.71 0.35 0.28
N VAL A 39 -13.49 1.43 1.05
CA VAL A 39 -14.20 1.64 2.32
C VAL A 39 -15.72 1.66 2.14
N LYS A 40 -16.22 2.34 1.11
CA LYS A 40 -17.65 2.37 0.81
C LYS A 40 -18.17 1.01 0.33
N LEU A 41 -17.47 0.36 -0.57
CA LEU A 41 -17.86 -0.92 -1.15
C LEU A 41 -17.97 -2.01 -0.08
N PHE A 42 -17.00 -2.07 0.83
CA PHE A 42 -16.93 -3.06 1.90
C PHE A 42 -17.54 -2.59 3.22
N LYS A 43 -18.24 -1.44 3.23
CA LYS A 43 -18.93 -0.87 4.41
C LYS A 43 -18.04 -0.78 5.66
N VAL A 44 -16.77 -0.43 5.49
CA VAL A 44 -15.81 -0.30 6.60
C VAL A 44 -16.26 0.83 7.52
N LYS A 45 -16.25 0.58 8.84
CA LYS A 45 -16.60 1.58 9.85
C LYS A 45 -15.57 2.71 9.83
N ILE A 46 -16.03 3.93 9.55
CA ILE A 46 -15.17 5.12 9.59
C ILE A 46 -14.95 5.51 11.05
N ASN A 47 -13.71 5.37 11.52
CA ASN A 47 -13.25 5.82 12.83
C ASN A 47 -11.93 6.61 12.69
N GLY A 48 -11.32 7.01 13.82
CA GLY A 48 -10.06 7.75 13.80
C GLY A 48 -8.92 7.02 13.09
N ILE A 49 -8.82 5.69 13.22
CA ILE A 49 -7.78 4.87 12.57
C ILE A 49 -8.01 4.82 11.06
N THR A 50 -9.25 4.65 10.61
CA THR A 50 -9.58 4.69 9.17
C THR A 50 -9.23 6.05 8.57
N ILE A 51 -9.56 7.15 9.24
CA ILE A 51 -9.22 8.50 8.78
C ILE A 51 -7.69 8.69 8.73
N ALA A 52 -6.98 8.26 9.77
CA ALA A 52 -5.53 8.31 9.82
C ALA A 52 -4.87 7.51 8.68
N ALA A 53 -5.39 6.31 8.37
CA ALA A 53 -4.93 5.50 7.25
C ALA A 53 -5.04 6.25 5.93
N PHE A 54 -6.19 6.88 5.68
CA PHE A 54 -6.47 7.61 4.44
C PHE A 54 -5.52 8.77 4.22
N PHE A 55 -5.35 9.62 5.22
CA PHE A 55 -4.47 10.78 5.10
C PHE A 55 -2.99 10.38 5.07
N THR A 56 -2.61 9.31 5.76
CA THR A 56 -1.25 8.74 5.66
C THR A 56 -0.97 8.21 4.25
N VAL A 57 -1.89 7.41 3.70
CA VAL A 57 -1.80 6.86 2.35
C VAL A 57 -1.80 7.97 1.29
N PHE A 58 -2.59 9.01 1.50
CA PHE A 58 -2.60 10.20 0.66
C PHE A 58 -1.28 10.98 0.75
N GLY A 59 -0.72 11.20 1.95
CA GLY A 59 0.57 11.87 2.11
C GLY A 59 1.71 11.11 1.41
N PHE A 60 1.77 9.79 1.57
CA PHE A 60 2.79 8.96 0.93
C PHE A 60 2.63 8.84 -0.59
N SER A 61 1.46 9.16 -1.15
CA SER A 61 1.25 9.17 -2.61
C SER A 61 2.13 10.16 -3.38
N PHE A 62 2.72 11.14 -2.68
CA PHE A 62 3.67 12.08 -3.27
C PHE A 62 5.11 11.54 -3.33
N PHE A 63 5.40 10.44 -2.61
CA PHE A 63 6.75 9.92 -2.38
C PHE A 63 6.89 8.45 -2.80
N GLY A 64 6.96 8.19 -4.11
CA GLY A 64 7.26 6.84 -4.63
C GLY A 64 6.08 5.86 -4.66
N LYS A 65 4.86 6.30 -4.33
CA LYS A 65 3.65 5.45 -4.31
C LYS A 65 2.67 5.84 -5.39
N ASN A 66 2.37 4.94 -6.31
CA ASN A 66 1.43 5.16 -7.41
C ASN A 66 0.30 4.13 -7.41
N ILE A 67 -0.75 4.37 -8.19
CA ILE A 67 -1.93 3.51 -8.21
C ILE A 67 -1.62 2.04 -8.58
N LEU A 68 -0.58 1.77 -9.35
CA LEU A 68 -0.24 0.39 -9.76
C LEU A 68 0.56 -0.34 -8.68
N ASN A 69 1.55 0.32 -8.08
CA ASN A 69 2.44 -0.34 -7.12
C ASN A 69 1.77 -0.63 -5.77
N ILE A 70 0.57 -0.11 -5.51
CA ILE A 70 -0.22 -0.43 -4.32
C ILE A 70 -1.12 -1.66 -4.49
N LEU A 71 -1.53 -2.00 -5.72
CA LEU A 71 -2.51 -3.08 -5.96
C LEU A 71 -2.08 -4.45 -5.45
N PRO A 72 -0.79 -4.86 -5.58
CA PRO A 72 -0.34 -6.15 -5.05
C PRO A 72 -0.65 -6.35 -3.56
N PHE A 73 -0.52 -5.30 -2.74
CA PHE A 73 -0.82 -5.35 -1.32
C PHE A 73 -2.30 -5.67 -1.05
N TYR A 74 -3.22 -5.03 -1.79
CA TYR A 74 -4.65 -5.31 -1.69
C TYR A 74 -4.99 -6.73 -2.13
N LEU A 75 -4.37 -7.21 -3.20
CA LEU A 75 -4.55 -8.57 -3.65
C LEU A 75 -4.07 -9.58 -2.59
N GLY A 76 -2.91 -9.33 -1.96
CA GLY A 76 -2.41 -10.12 -0.82
C GLY A 76 -3.40 -10.20 0.34
N GLY A 77 -3.97 -9.08 0.72
CA GLY A 77 -4.96 -9.06 1.80
C GLY A 77 -6.31 -9.69 1.45
N ILE A 78 -6.74 -9.62 0.18
CA ILE A 78 -7.91 -10.38 -0.31
C ILE A 78 -7.62 -11.88 -0.18
N LEU A 79 -6.45 -12.34 -0.62
CA LEU A 79 -6.05 -13.74 -0.48
C LEU A 79 -6.01 -14.19 0.98
N TYR A 80 -5.53 -13.32 1.89
CA TYR A 80 -5.55 -13.61 3.32
C TYR A 80 -6.98 -13.73 3.88
N SER A 81 -7.88 -12.86 3.44
CA SER A 81 -9.30 -12.90 3.83
C SER A 81 -9.96 -14.20 3.39
N ILE A 82 -9.68 -14.63 2.15
CA ILE A 82 -10.14 -15.92 1.62
C ILE A 82 -9.54 -17.08 2.44
N TYR A 83 -8.24 -17.06 2.70
CA TYR A 83 -7.54 -18.11 3.45
C TYR A 83 -8.08 -18.28 4.87
N THR A 84 -8.43 -17.18 5.54
CA THR A 84 -8.95 -17.18 6.92
C THR A 84 -10.47 -17.21 7.02
N SER A 85 -11.18 -17.16 5.89
CA SER A 85 -12.65 -17.03 5.85
C SER A 85 -13.16 -15.83 6.66
N THR A 86 -12.45 -14.71 6.62
CA THR A 86 -12.80 -13.46 7.29
C THR A 86 -13.22 -12.40 6.27
N ASP A 87 -13.98 -11.40 6.72
CA ASP A 87 -14.40 -10.31 5.85
C ASP A 87 -13.22 -9.39 5.50
N PHE A 88 -13.01 -9.14 4.21
CA PHE A 88 -11.96 -8.22 3.75
C PHE A 88 -12.07 -6.81 4.37
N SER A 89 -13.28 -6.42 4.77
CA SER A 89 -13.55 -5.16 5.45
C SER A 89 -12.74 -4.97 6.74
N GLU A 90 -12.40 -6.06 7.43
CA GLU A 90 -11.61 -6.05 8.67
C GLU A 90 -10.14 -5.71 8.40
N HIS A 91 -9.66 -5.99 7.19
CA HIS A 91 -8.23 -5.95 6.84
C HIS A 91 -7.84 -4.76 5.96
N ILE A 92 -8.81 -3.99 5.45
CA ILE A 92 -8.54 -2.84 4.57
C ILE A 92 -7.56 -1.84 5.21
N VAL A 93 -7.70 -1.56 6.50
CA VAL A 93 -6.86 -0.59 7.21
C VAL A 93 -5.40 -1.06 7.30
N PRO A 94 -5.06 -2.26 7.85
CA PRO A 94 -3.68 -2.74 7.88
C PRO A 94 -3.05 -2.85 6.48
N ILE A 95 -3.82 -3.27 5.47
CA ILE A 95 -3.36 -3.34 4.07
C ILE A 95 -3.07 -1.94 3.50
N ALA A 96 -3.94 -0.97 3.78
CA ALA A 96 -3.74 0.40 3.34
C ALA A 96 -2.45 0.98 3.93
N PHE A 97 -2.15 0.69 5.20
CA PHE A 97 -0.88 1.06 5.83
C PHE A 97 0.33 0.34 5.22
N SER A 98 0.24 -0.97 4.97
CA SER A 98 1.36 -1.73 4.38
C SER A 98 1.77 -1.24 2.99
N SER A 99 0.84 -0.64 2.24
CA SER A 99 1.15 0.02 0.97
C SER A 99 2.11 1.24 1.09
N ALA A 100 2.57 1.59 2.29
CA ALA A 100 3.76 2.42 2.49
C ALA A 100 5.05 1.77 1.92
N LEU A 101 5.09 0.43 1.84
CA LEU A 101 6.16 -0.34 1.21
C LEU A 101 6.04 -0.41 -0.32
N ALA A 102 5.10 0.30 -0.94
CA ALA A 102 4.96 0.31 -2.40
C ALA A 102 6.20 0.79 -3.21
N PRO A 103 7.03 1.72 -2.69
CA PRO A 103 8.34 2.01 -3.29
C PRO A 103 9.25 0.77 -3.36
N PHE A 104 9.17 -0.14 -2.39
CA PHE A 104 9.95 -1.39 -2.42
C PHE A 104 9.51 -2.29 -3.58
N VAL A 105 8.21 -2.47 -3.80
CA VAL A 105 7.66 -3.20 -4.96
C VAL A 105 8.18 -2.61 -6.28
N SER A 106 8.19 -1.27 -6.38
CA SER A 106 8.69 -0.60 -7.59
C SER A 106 10.20 -0.80 -7.74
N SER A 107 10.96 -0.66 -6.66
CA SER A 107 12.40 -0.89 -6.69
C SER A 107 12.73 -2.29 -7.21
N VAL A 108 12.03 -3.34 -6.75
CA VAL A 108 12.18 -4.71 -7.26
C VAL A 108 11.82 -4.79 -8.73
N ALA A 109 10.70 -4.20 -9.16
CA ALA A 109 10.24 -4.24 -10.55
C ALA A 109 11.25 -3.63 -11.54
N PHE A 110 12.00 -2.62 -11.10
CA PHE A 110 12.99 -1.91 -11.90
C PHE A 110 14.44 -2.28 -11.54
N TYR A 111 14.67 -3.32 -10.72
CA TYR A 111 16.00 -3.74 -10.28
C TYR A 111 16.67 -4.72 -11.27
N GLY A 112 17.84 -4.34 -11.78
CA GLY A 112 18.81 -5.25 -12.41
C GLY A 112 18.64 -5.51 -13.91
N GLU A 113 19.63 -6.23 -14.49
CA GLU A 113 19.70 -6.66 -15.90
C GLU A 113 18.81 -7.88 -16.22
N ILE A 114 17.99 -8.31 -15.26
CA ILE A 114 17.06 -9.43 -15.41
C ILE A 114 15.99 -9.02 -16.44
N SER A 115 15.60 -9.94 -17.33
CA SER A 115 14.52 -9.71 -18.31
C SER A 115 13.34 -9.00 -17.66
N TYR A 116 12.95 -7.86 -18.22
CA TYR A 116 11.95 -6.96 -17.64
C TYR A 116 10.67 -7.69 -17.18
N GLU A 117 10.23 -8.70 -17.93
CA GLU A 117 9.01 -9.46 -17.63
C GLU A 117 9.07 -10.24 -16.31
N THR A 118 10.19 -10.89 -15.99
CA THR A 118 10.31 -11.67 -14.74
C THR A 118 10.43 -10.77 -13.52
N SER A 119 11.02 -9.57 -13.69
CA SER A 119 11.14 -8.58 -12.62
C SER A 119 9.78 -8.06 -12.14
N TYR A 120 8.87 -7.71 -13.07
CA TYR A 120 7.52 -7.26 -12.71
C TYR A 120 6.71 -8.35 -12.00
N ILE A 121 6.82 -9.60 -12.45
CA ILE A 121 6.13 -10.73 -11.81
C ILE A 121 6.62 -10.89 -10.37
N ASN A 122 7.94 -10.88 -10.16
CA ASN A 122 8.53 -10.99 -8.83
C ASN A 122 8.10 -9.84 -7.90
N ALA A 123 8.08 -8.61 -8.41
CA ALA A 123 7.61 -7.45 -7.67
C ALA A 123 6.14 -7.60 -7.22
N ILE A 124 5.27 -8.05 -8.13
CA ILE A 124 3.85 -8.31 -7.82
C ILE A 124 3.73 -9.41 -6.77
N LEU A 125 4.44 -10.53 -6.93
CA LEU A 125 4.41 -11.65 -5.98
C LEU A 125 4.87 -11.22 -4.58
N ILE A 126 5.94 -10.42 -4.49
CA ILE A 126 6.43 -9.88 -3.22
C ILE A 126 5.42 -8.92 -2.60
N GLY A 127 4.82 -8.03 -3.39
CA GLY A 127 3.78 -7.13 -2.88
C GLY A 127 2.53 -7.87 -2.37
N ILE A 128 2.12 -8.94 -3.06
CA ILE A 128 1.06 -9.86 -2.59
C ILE A 128 1.47 -10.52 -1.28
N LEU A 129 2.69 -11.05 -1.20
CA LEU A 129 3.20 -11.70 0.01
C LEU A 129 3.20 -10.75 1.21
N ILE A 130 3.67 -9.52 1.02
CA ILE A 130 3.66 -8.48 2.08
C ILE A 130 2.21 -8.16 2.49
N GLY A 131 1.32 -7.95 1.52
CA GLY A 131 -0.11 -7.72 1.79
C GLY A 131 -0.79 -8.86 2.53
N PHE A 132 -0.36 -10.11 2.29
CA PHE A 132 -0.88 -11.29 2.97
C PHE A 132 -0.36 -11.40 4.41
N ILE A 133 0.95 -11.17 4.63
CA ILE A 133 1.60 -11.35 5.94
C ILE A 133 1.31 -10.18 6.89
N VAL A 134 1.10 -8.96 6.38
CA VAL A 134 0.89 -7.79 7.25
C VAL A 134 -0.35 -7.94 8.14
N VAL A 135 -1.39 -8.63 7.67
CA VAL A 135 -2.64 -8.80 8.42
C VAL A 135 -2.40 -9.59 9.72
N PRO A 136 -1.91 -10.84 9.70
CA PRO A 136 -1.62 -11.57 10.93
C PRO A 136 -0.50 -10.93 11.75
N LEU A 137 0.50 -10.32 11.10
CA LEU A 137 1.60 -9.66 11.80
C LEU A 137 1.12 -8.46 12.61
N SER A 138 0.24 -7.63 12.03
CA SER A 138 -0.31 -6.45 12.71
C SER A 138 -1.10 -6.81 13.96
N LYS A 139 -1.81 -7.94 13.93
CA LYS A 139 -2.52 -8.48 15.09
C LYS A 139 -1.55 -8.97 16.16
N SER A 140 -0.55 -9.75 15.77
CA SER A 140 0.47 -10.26 16.70
C SER A 140 1.26 -9.14 17.38
N LEU A 141 1.57 -8.05 16.65
CA LEU A 141 2.28 -6.91 17.22
C LEU A 141 1.38 -6.06 18.11
N TYR A 142 0.10 -5.90 17.74
CA TYR A 142 -0.89 -5.27 18.61
C TYR A 142 -0.97 -5.94 19.98
N ASP A 143 -1.02 -7.28 19.98
CA ASP A 143 -1.06 -8.08 21.21
C ASP A 143 0.26 -7.96 22.00
N PHE A 144 1.41 -7.90 21.32
CA PHE A 144 2.72 -7.75 21.95
C PHE A 144 2.88 -6.45 22.74
N HIS A 145 2.42 -5.34 22.16
CA HIS A 145 2.52 -4.03 22.81
C HIS A 145 1.23 -3.61 23.53
N GLU A 146 0.22 -4.48 23.64
CA GLU A 146 -1.07 -4.24 24.32
C GLU A 146 -1.75 -2.89 23.98
N GLY A 147 -1.63 -2.42 22.75
CA GLY A 147 -2.16 -1.10 22.34
C GLY A 147 -1.37 0.13 22.80
N TYR A 148 -0.20 -0.01 23.43
CA TYR A 148 0.68 1.12 23.78
C TYR A 148 1.34 1.79 22.56
N ASP A 149 1.46 1.09 21.43
CA ASP A 149 1.83 1.70 20.15
C ASP A 149 0.58 2.15 19.36
N LEU A 150 0.35 3.46 19.37
CA LEU A 150 -0.73 4.10 18.60
C LEU A 150 -0.50 4.03 17.08
N TYR A 151 0.73 3.73 16.63
CA TYR A 151 1.14 3.59 15.23
C TYR A 151 1.50 2.15 14.86
N ASN A 152 0.91 1.15 15.54
CA ASN A 152 1.16 -0.28 15.32
C ASN A 152 1.22 -0.69 13.84
N LEU A 153 0.30 -0.18 13.01
CA LEU A 153 0.24 -0.57 11.59
C LEU A 153 1.42 -0.08 10.78
N GLY A 154 1.96 1.09 11.11
CA GLY A 154 3.18 1.57 10.51
C GLY A 154 4.42 0.93 11.10
N PHE A 155 4.43 0.61 12.40
CA PHE A 155 5.46 -0.20 13.04
C PHE A 155 5.53 -1.62 12.44
N THR A 156 4.39 -2.23 12.16
CA THR A 156 4.28 -3.54 11.49
C THR A 156 4.84 -3.52 10.07
N ALA A 157 4.72 -2.38 9.39
CA ALA A 157 5.18 -2.22 8.03
C ALA A 157 6.68 -1.86 7.93
N GLY A 158 7.33 -1.46 9.03
CA GLY A 158 8.74 -1.06 9.08
C GLY A 158 9.63 -2.16 9.61
#